data_AF-A0A534C974-F1
#
_entry.id   AF-A0A534C974-F1
#
_cell.length_a   1.000
_cell.length_b   1.000
_cell.length_c   1.000
_cell.angle_alpha   90.00
_cell.angle_beta   90.00
_cell.angle_gamma   90.00
#
_symmetry.space_group_name_H-M   'P 1'
#
loop_
_entity.id
_entity.type
_entity.pdbx_description
1 polymer ?
#
loop_
_entity_poly.entity_id
_entity_poly.type
_entity_poly.pdbx_seq_one_letter_code
_entity_poly.pdbx_strand_id
1 'polypeptide(L)'
;MTQRSRLHVPHPPARPGDKPDFSYVQISPAGAVGRPDVTAPARDIESLSLEMVRVLDDQHRAVGPWTPHLEPQHLQVGLRPMLLTRHFDDRMQRMQRQGRVSFYMKSTGEEAVSNETRP
;
A
#
# COMPACT_ATOMS: atom_id res chain seq x y z
N MET A 1 -14.04 21.23 37.91
CA MET A 1 -13.39 19.95 38.24
C MET A 1 -12.19 19.79 37.32
N THR A 2 -10.97 19.93 37.83
CA THR A 2 -9.74 19.88 37.03
C THR A 2 -9.45 18.41 36.70
N GLN A 3 -9.48 18.03 35.41
CA GLN A 3 -9.16 16.67 35.01
C GLN A 3 -7.71 16.35 35.35
N ARG A 4 -7.50 15.26 36.11
CA ARG A 4 -6.17 14.76 36.46
C ARG A 4 -5.47 14.26 35.20
N SER A 5 -4.29 14.81 34.89
CA SER A 5 -3.49 14.37 33.74
C SER A 5 -3.14 12.90 33.85
N ARG A 6 -3.17 12.18 32.71
CA ARG A 6 -2.78 10.76 32.59
C ARG A 6 -1.85 10.58 31.40
N LEU A 7 -0.96 9.59 31.48
CA LEU A 7 -0.16 9.16 30.34
C LEU A 7 -1.04 8.41 29.34
N HIS A 8 -1.03 8.84 28.08
CA HIS A 8 -1.67 8.11 26.99
C HIS A 8 -0.67 7.13 26.37
N VAL A 9 -1.02 5.84 26.37
CA VAL A 9 -0.24 4.79 25.71
C VAL A 9 -1.11 4.25 24.56
N PRO A 10 -0.76 4.53 23.29
CA PRO A 10 -1.50 4.00 22.14
C PRO A 10 -1.53 2.47 22.18
N HIS A 11 -2.68 1.90 21.89
CA HIS A 11 -2.84 0.45 21.74
C HIS A 11 -3.28 0.15 20.30
N PRO A 12 -2.88 -0.99 19.72
CA PRO A 12 -3.40 -1.43 18.44
C PRO A 12 -4.91 -1.71 18.55
N PRO A 13 -5.65 -1.62 17.43
CA PRO A 13 -7.09 -1.87 17.41
C PRO A 13 -7.46 -3.35 17.62
N ALA A 14 -6.54 -4.28 17.37
CA ALA A 14 -6.75 -5.72 17.56
C ALA A 14 -5.49 -6.43 18.08
N ARG A 15 -5.67 -7.48 18.88
CA ARG A 15 -4.62 -8.40 19.36
C ARG A 15 -4.82 -9.81 18.78
N PRO A 16 -3.85 -10.74 18.95
CA PRO A 16 -4.05 -12.13 18.55
C PRO A 16 -5.29 -12.73 19.22
N GLY A 17 -6.25 -13.20 18.41
CA GLY A 17 -7.54 -13.71 18.87
C GLY A 17 -8.72 -12.76 18.66
N ASP A 18 -8.46 -11.46 18.47
CA ASP A 18 -9.49 -10.48 18.15
C ASP A 18 -9.77 -10.43 16.64
N LYS A 19 -10.94 -9.92 16.27
CA LYS A 19 -11.24 -9.59 14.87
C LYS A 19 -10.45 -8.34 14.47
N PRO A 20 -9.66 -8.35 13.37
CA PRO A 20 -8.98 -7.15 12.88
C PRO A 20 -9.97 -6.01 12.57
N ASP A 21 -9.66 -4.81 13.04
CA ASP A 21 -10.36 -3.58 12.70
C ASP A 21 -9.41 -2.60 11.98
N PHE A 22 -9.76 -2.25 10.75
CA PHE A 22 -9.02 -1.32 9.88
C PHE A 22 -9.75 0.01 9.69
N SER A 23 -10.77 0.30 10.50
CA SER A 23 -11.56 1.55 10.44
C SER A 23 -10.72 2.82 10.57
N TYR A 24 -9.53 2.72 11.18
CA TYR A 24 -8.56 3.81 11.28
C TYR A 24 -7.89 4.16 9.94
N VAL A 25 -7.95 3.28 8.94
CA VAL A 25 -7.44 3.53 7.59
C VAL A 25 -8.54 4.22 6.79
N GLN A 26 -8.35 5.50 6.50
CA GLN A 26 -9.28 6.29 5.69
C GLN A 26 -9.06 5.97 4.20
N ILE A 27 -9.89 5.08 3.67
CA ILE A 27 -9.82 4.67 2.26
C ILE A 27 -10.82 5.50 1.45
N SER A 28 -10.31 6.36 0.58
CA SER A 28 -11.14 7.08 -0.39
C SER A 28 -11.67 6.13 -1.48
N PRO A 29 -12.87 6.38 -2.03
CA PRO A 29 -13.36 5.63 -3.19
C PRO A 29 -12.39 5.75 -4.38
N ALA A 30 -12.27 4.69 -5.17
CA ALA A 30 -11.43 4.71 -6.36
C ALA A 30 -11.85 5.85 -7.31
N GLY A 31 -10.88 6.61 -7.79
CA GLY A 31 -11.07 7.73 -8.71
C GLY A 31 -11.68 9.00 -8.11
N ALA A 32 -12.03 9.03 -6.82
CA ALA A 32 -12.61 10.20 -6.17
C ALA A 32 -11.59 11.33 -5.94
N VAL A 33 -10.32 10.98 -5.71
CA VAL A 33 -9.25 11.94 -5.42
C VAL A 33 -8.79 12.62 -6.70
N GLY A 34 -8.78 13.95 -6.68
CA GLY A 34 -8.35 14.78 -7.81
C GLY A 34 -6.86 14.58 -8.13
N ARG A 35 -6.49 14.78 -9.40
CA ARG A 35 -5.09 14.83 -9.84
C ARG A 35 -4.69 16.28 -10.08
N PRO A 36 -4.06 16.97 -9.12
CA PRO A 36 -3.62 18.34 -9.32
C PRO A 36 -2.48 18.41 -10.34
N ASP A 37 -2.21 19.61 -10.83
CA ASP A 37 -1.03 19.88 -11.65
C ASP A 37 0.26 19.56 -10.87
N VAL A 38 1.30 19.10 -11.56
CA VAL A 38 2.59 18.76 -10.95
C VAL A 38 3.31 19.96 -10.33
N THR A 39 2.90 21.18 -10.70
CA THR A 39 3.41 22.45 -10.16
C THR A 39 2.45 23.10 -9.15
N ALA A 40 1.36 22.43 -8.77
CA ALA A 40 0.40 22.96 -7.81
C ALA A 40 1.10 23.33 -6.48
N PRO A 41 0.79 24.50 -5.88
CA PRO A 41 1.41 24.90 -4.63
C PRO A 41 0.89 24.03 -3.47
N ALA A 42 1.75 23.77 -2.49
CA ALA A 42 1.45 22.85 -1.37
C ALA A 42 0.13 23.15 -0.63
N ARG A 43 -0.22 24.44 -0.47
CA ARG A 43 -1.46 24.90 0.16
C ARG A 43 -2.74 24.46 -0.59
N ASP A 44 -2.65 24.21 -1.89
CA ASP A 44 -3.79 23.83 -2.73
C ASP A 44 -3.96 22.30 -2.76
N ILE A 45 -3.02 21.53 -2.20
CA ILE A 45 -3.01 20.06 -2.19
C ILE A 45 -2.96 19.45 -0.79
N GLU A 46 -3.20 20.24 0.26
CA GLU A 46 -3.17 19.78 1.65
C GLU A 46 -4.14 18.61 1.90
N SER A 47 -5.30 18.63 1.24
CA SER A 47 -6.30 17.56 1.33
C SER A 47 -5.75 16.18 0.91
N LEU A 48 -4.80 16.13 -0.03
CA LEU A 48 -4.20 14.87 -0.49
C LEU A 48 -3.43 14.13 0.60
N SER A 49 -3.01 14.83 1.68
CA SER A 49 -2.34 14.20 2.81
C SER A 49 -3.28 13.35 3.68
N LEU A 50 -4.59 13.57 3.57
CA LEU A 50 -5.64 12.88 4.33
C LEU A 50 -6.47 11.93 3.45
N GLU A 51 -6.25 11.93 2.14
CA GLU A 51 -6.98 11.14 1.16
C GLU A 51 -6.11 10.01 0.58
N MET A 52 -6.76 9.02 -0.05
CA MET A 52 -6.08 7.90 -0.69
C MET A 52 -6.27 7.94 -2.21
N VAL A 53 -5.18 8.19 -2.94
CA VAL A 53 -5.16 8.02 -4.40
C VAL A 53 -5.31 6.53 -4.72
N ARG A 54 -6.44 6.18 -5.35
CA ARG A 54 -6.78 4.81 -5.73
C ARG A 54 -7.37 4.80 -7.13
N VAL A 55 -6.84 3.92 -8.01
CA VAL A 55 -7.26 3.81 -9.42
C VAL A 55 -8.18 2.63 -9.67
N LEU A 56 -7.89 1.46 -9.09
CA LEU A 56 -8.69 0.24 -9.30
C LEU A 56 -9.87 0.19 -8.31
N ASP A 57 -11.09 0.13 -8.84
CA ASP A 57 -12.31 -0.07 -8.05
C ASP A 57 -12.51 -1.54 -7.61
N ASP A 58 -13.58 -1.80 -6.86
CA ASP A 58 -13.90 -3.14 -6.35
C ASP A 58 -14.37 -4.12 -7.46
N GLN A 59 -14.64 -3.60 -8.67
CA GLN A 59 -14.94 -4.38 -9.87
C GLN A 59 -13.70 -4.52 -10.79
N HIS A 60 -12.52 -4.14 -10.28
CA HIS A 60 -11.23 -4.21 -10.98
C HIS A 60 -11.13 -3.30 -12.21
N ARG A 61 -11.89 -2.22 -12.26
CA ARG A 61 -11.85 -1.22 -13.34
C ARG A 61 -10.97 -0.04 -12.93
N ALA A 62 -10.18 0.48 -13.87
CA ALA A 62 -9.43 1.71 -13.68
C ALA A 62 -10.36 2.92 -13.85
N VAL A 63 -10.45 3.77 -12.82
CA VAL A 63 -11.37 4.92 -12.77
C VAL A 63 -10.67 6.19 -12.27
N GLY A 64 -11.23 7.33 -12.68
CA GLY A 64 -10.84 8.66 -12.19
C GLY A 64 -9.58 9.25 -12.85
N PRO A 65 -9.16 10.44 -12.39
CA PRO A 65 -8.18 11.29 -13.08
C PRO A 65 -6.73 10.75 -12.99
N TRP A 66 -6.49 9.82 -12.06
CA TRP A 66 -5.21 9.13 -11.89
C TRP A 66 -5.06 7.89 -12.79
N THR A 67 -6.06 7.57 -13.62
CA THR A 67 -5.97 6.47 -14.58
C THR A 67 -4.77 6.71 -15.51
N PRO A 68 -3.80 5.78 -15.58
CA PRO A 68 -2.57 6.00 -16.34
C PRO A 68 -2.70 5.65 -17.83
N HIS A 69 -3.87 5.14 -18.26
CA HIS A 69 -4.16 4.74 -19.64
C HIS A 69 -3.08 3.82 -20.24
N LEU A 70 -2.63 2.84 -19.45
CA LEU A 70 -1.58 1.91 -19.85
C LEU A 70 -2.15 0.78 -20.71
N GLU A 71 -1.45 0.49 -21.80
CA GLU A 71 -1.69 -0.74 -22.57
C GLU A 71 -1.44 -1.99 -21.71
N PRO A 72 -2.17 -3.09 -21.94
CA PRO A 72 -2.01 -4.34 -21.18
C PRO A 72 -0.58 -4.86 -21.14
N GLN A 73 0.22 -4.61 -22.19
CA GLN A 73 1.61 -5.01 -22.27
C GLN A 73 2.46 -4.35 -21.18
N HIS A 74 2.28 -3.06 -20.90
CA HIS A 74 3.00 -2.35 -19.84
C HIS A 74 2.62 -2.88 -18.45
N LEU A 75 1.34 -3.20 -18.23
CA LEU A 75 0.88 -3.81 -16.99
C LEU A 75 1.51 -5.19 -16.76
N GLN A 76 1.67 -5.99 -17.82
CA GLN A 76 2.35 -7.29 -17.73
C GLN A 76 3.83 -7.15 -17.39
N VAL A 77 4.51 -6.11 -17.92
CA VAL A 77 5.89 -5.82 -17.56
C VAL A 77 6.00 -5.53 -16.06
N GLY A 78 5.08 -4.74 -15.48
CA GLY A 78 5.04 -4.46 -14.05
C GLY A 78 4.59 -5.64 -13.17
N LEU A 79 3.76 -6.55 -13.69
CA LEU A 79 3.34 -7.75 -12.96
C LEU A 79 4.45 -8.78 -12.77
N ARG A 80 5.35 -8.92 -13.74
CA ARG A 80 6.48 -9.87 -13.70
C ARG A 80 7.36 -9.70 -12.45
N PRO A 81 7.88 -8.51 -12.12
CA PRO A 81 8.70 -8.34 -10.93
C PRO A 81 7.91 -8.55 -9.63
N MET A 82 6.61 -8.22 -9.58
CA MET A 82 5.78 -8.52 -8.40
C MET A 82 5.69 -10.02 -8.13
N LEU A 83 5.45 -10.83 -9.17
CA LEU A 83 5.41 -12.29 -9.07
C LEU A 83 6.79 -12.87 -8.72
N LEU A 84 7.85 -12.33 -9.32
CA LEU A 84 9.21 -12.74 -9.04
C LEU A 84 9.57 -12.53 -7.57
N THR A 85 9.29 -11.34 -7.02
CA THR A 85 9.54 -11.00 -5.61
C THR A 85 8.80 -11.98 -4.69
N ARG A 86 7.50 -12.22 -4.93
CA ARG A 86 6.70 -13.17 -4.14
C ARG A 86 7.30 -14.58 -4.15
N HIS A 87 7.66 -15.09 -5.32
CA HIS A 87 8.22 -16.44 -5.44
C HIS A 87 9.62 -16.54 -4.83
N PHE A 88 10.44 -15.51 -4.98
CA PHE A 88 11.76 -15.43 -4.38
C PHE A 88 11.66 -15.44 -2.85
N ASP A 89 10.77 -14.62 -2.29
CA ASP A 89 10.47 -14.55 -0.85
C ASP A 89 10.13 -15.92 -0.25
N ASP A 90 9.23 -16.66 -0.89
CA ASP A 90 8.82 -17.98 -0.43
C ASP A 90 9.95 -19.00 -0.49
N ARG A 91 10.84 -18.88 -1.48
CA ARG A 91 12.02 -19.76 -1.60
C ARG A 91 13.06 -19.44 -0.55
N MET A 92 13.36 -18.17 -0.34
CA MET A 92 14.35 -17.72 0.63
C MET A 92 13.91 -18.04 2.06
N GLN A 93 12.64 -17.85 2.40
CA GLN A 93 12.10 -18.26 3.70
C GLN A 93 12.26 -19.77 3.94
N ARG A 94 12.06 -20.61 2.91
CA ARG A 94 12.31 -22.05 2.99
C ARG A 94 13.79 -22.38 3.18
N MET A 95 14.68 -21.70 2.46
CA MET A 95 16.13 -21.90 2.62
C MET A 95 16.63 -21.50 4.01
N GLN A 96 16.07 -20.42 4.58
CA GLN A 96 16.37 -20.00 5.94
C GLN A 96 15.95 -21.09 6.96
N ARG A 97 14.76 -21.67 6.83
CA ARG A 97 14.29 -22.78 7.69
C ARG A 97 15.12 -24.06 7.56
N GLN A 98 15.80 -24.24 6.43
CA GLN A 98 16.73 -25.36 6.19
C GLN A 98 18.16 -25.06 6.68
N GLY A 99 18.41 -23.90 7.29
CA GLY A 99 19.75 -23.49 7.74
C GLY A 99 20.71 -23.11 6.62
N ARG A 100 20.23 -22.93 5.39
CA ARG A 100 21.07 -22.57 4.23
C ARG A 100 21.35 -21.08 4.13
N VAL A 101 20.58 -20.26 4.83
CA VAL A 101 20.72 -18.80 4.95
C VAL A 101 20.51 -18.44 6.41
N SER A 102 21.34 -17.55 6.97
CA SER A 102 21.25 -17.16 8.38
C SER A 102 20.00 -16.32 8.70
N PHE A 103 19.65 -15.37 7.82
CA PHE A 103 18.56 -14.42 8.03
C PHE A 103 17.88 -14.04 6.71
N TYR A 104 16.57 -13.83 6.75
CA TYR A 104 15.78 -13.35 5.60
C TYR A 104 14.52 -12.59 6.05
N MET A 105 14.14 -11.54 5.32
CA MET A 105 12.90 -10.78 5.52
C MET A 105 12.08 -10.78 4.23
N LYS A 106 10.77 -10.94 4.35
CA LYS A 106 9.83 -10.91 3.21
C LYS A 106 9.28 -9.50 3.01
N SER A 107 8.76 -9.23 1.81
CA SER A 107 7.95 -8.05 1.46
C SER A 107 6.57 -8.44 0.93
N THR A 108 6.03 -9.55 1.45
CA THR A 108 4.72 -10.09 1.07
C THR A 108 3.60 -9.06 1.28
N GLY A 109 2.96 -8.62 0.20
CA GLY A 109 1.89 -7.61 0.21
C GLY A 109 2.35 -6.21 -0.20
N GLU A 110 3.66 -6.01 -0.35
CA GLU A 110 4.29 -4.72 -0.67
C GLU A 110 5.00 -4.74 -2.03
N GLU A 111 4.86 -5.82 -2.80
CA GLU A 111 5.62 -6.03 -4.04
C GLU A 111 5.33 -4.99 -5.12
N ALA A 112 4.12 -4.43 -5.12
CA ALA A 112 3.72 -3.40 -6.08
C ALA A 112 4.42 -2.06 -5.85
N VAL A 113 4.87 -1.78 -4.62
CA VAL A 113 5.46 -0.49 -4.24
C VAL A 113 6.95 -0.44 -4.58
N SER A 114 7.67 -1.55 -4.39
CA SER A 114 9.13 -1.59 -4.58
C SER A 114 9.57 -1.69 -6.04
N ASN A 115 8.67 -2.12 -6.93
CA ASN A 115 9.00 -2.42 -8.31
C ASN A 115 8.71 -1.22 -9.22
N GLU A 116 9.69 -0.33 -9.38
CA GLU A 116 9.64 0.73 -10.38
C GLU A 116 9.76 0.08 -11.78
N THR A 117 8.65 0.03 -12.50
CA THR A 117 8.69 -0.29 -13.93
C THR A 117 8.83 1.03 -14.66
N ARG A 118 10.07 1.42 -14.97
CA ARG A 118 10.27 2.50 -15.95
C ARG A 118 9.72 2.00 -17.30
N PRO A 119 8.86 2.78 -17.96
CA PRO A 119 8.40 2.43 -19.31
C PRO A 119 9.58 2.35 -20.29
#